data_AF-A0A965T100-F1
#
_entry.id   AF-A0A965T100-F1
#
_cell.length_a   1.000
_cell.length_b   1.000
_cell.length_c   1.000
_cell.angle_alpha   90.00
_cell.angle_beta   90.00
_cell.angle_gamma   90.00
#
_symmetry.space_group_name_H-M   'P 1'
#
loop_
_entity.id
_entity.type
_entity.pdbx_description
1 polymer ?
#
loop_
_entity_poly.entity_id
_entity_poly.type
_entity_poly.pdbx_seq_one_letter_code
_entity_poly.pdbx_strand_id
1 'polypeptide(L)'
;MNALSVRKPSFKKTQFITAFTLIELSVVILIIAILLFGTVSSSSVITAIKNRITKERMEIIYGTMGNFLYQNKRLPCPASINLSKTDFDNYGKEVRDSSTAECSGFGIYSPTQSTNQEFLTYGMVPTKTLNISADFAEDGFGNKFSFYIDKRYAKDYIANISSDIFLAVPSFGTAQSKDLIYIKNRVPSGELTVNNDAIIVILSHGANGFGAFKNNGFQNTIAGDNQEFSNIASNFVGSSATFDRVFYSTSETGDDFDDILLFKTRDDFVKTFDVMSIIPCKGNDIKDEDFTKVSSYYGNQIYALVSCPIPFESIKKIKKCDNFGRWIDVVSSCPDQSAVINCTLTGTGIKSKTVPSNTQGNDGECAQNYAGSYSWSCSSTGVGLVTSNNCNPYCTISGTGTITVNAPPNQDGEGGCSTGYNGYFTWSCNSTGVGTIIANNCNAN
;
A
#
# COMPACT_ATOMS: atom_id res chain seq x y z
N MET A 1 -90.01 -18.03 32.79
CA MET A 1 -90.64 -16.71 32.98
C MET A 1 -89.77 -15.92 33.95
N ASN A 2 -89.02 -14.93 33.47
CA ASN A 2 -88.35 -13.92 34.30
C ASN A 2 -88.41 -12.60 33.54
N ALA A 3 -89.19 -11.66 34.06
CA ALA A 3 -89.40 -10.35 33.49
C ALA A 3 -88.23 -9.42 33.88
N LEU A 4 -87.51 -8.89 32.89
CA LEU A 4 -86.50 -7.86 33.09
C LEU A 4 -87.17 -6.49 33.10
N SER A 5 -87.10 -5.83 34.26
CA SER A 5 -87.55 -4.47 34.53
C SER A 5 -86.60 -3.44 33.90
N VAL A 6 -87.11 -2.64 32.97
CA VAL A 6 -86.38 -1.51 32.36
C VAL A 6 -86.47 -0.27 33.26
N ARG A 7 -85.33 0.24 33.75
CA ARG A 7 -85.25 1.53 34.46
C ARG A 7 -85.27 2.69 33.44
N LYS A 8 -86.13 3.69 33.68
CA LYS A 8 -86.14 4.94 32.90
C LYS A 8 -84.92 5.82 33.25
N PRO A 9 -84.24 6.41 32.25
CA PRO A 9 -83.14 7.35 32.51
C PRO A 9 -83.67 8.72 32.96
N SER A 10 -83.01 9.27 33.98
CA SER A 10 -83.20 10.64 34.47
C SER A 10 -82.37 11.59 33.61
N PHE A 11 -83.04 12.49 32.89
CA PHE A 11 -82.36 13.53 32.10
C PHE A 11 -81.96 14.68 33.02
N LYS A 12 -80.64 14.86 33.22
CA LYS A 12 -80.07 16.08 33.82
C LYS A 12 -80.21 17.24 32.83
N LYS A 13 -80.55 18.42 33.35
CA LYS A 13 -80.57 19.70 32.64
C LYS A 13 -79.19 19.96 32.01
N THR A 14 -79.12 19.88 30.69
CA THR A 14 -77.96 20.28 29.89
C THR A 14 -77.92 21.80 29.78
N GLN A 15 -76.77 22.39 30.12
CA GLN A 15 -76.47 23.77 29.77
C GLN A 15 -76.43 23.87 28.24
N PHE A 16 -77.10 24.87 27.68
CA PHE A 16 -77.05 25.17 26.25
C PHE A 16 -75.65 25.70 25.91
N ILE A 17 -74.75 24.79 25.57
CA ILE A 17 -73.61 25.12 24.72
C ILE A 17 -74.23 25.49 23.37
N THR A 18 -73.92 26.67 22.84
CA THR A 18 -74.26 27.02 21.46
C THR A 18 -73.63 25.96 20.57
N ALA A 19 -74.46 25.04 20.09
CA ALA A 19 -74.01 23.99 19.19
C ALA A 19 -73.56 24.69 17.90
N PHE A 20 -72.26 24.63 17.63
CA PHE A 20 -71.71 24.98 16.33
C PHE A 20 -72.53 24.26 15.26
N THR A 21 -72.95 25.00 14.25
CA THR A 21 -73.85 24.46 13.24
C THR A 21 -73.15 23.32 12.51
N LEU A 22 -73.89 22.26 12.18
CA LEU A 22 -73.35 21.10 11.45
C LEU A 22 -72.70 21.52 10.11
N ILE A 23 -73.18 22.64 9.55
CA ILE A 23 -72.66 23.23 8.32
C ILE A 23 -71.30 23.91 8.53
N GLU A 24 -71.07 24.63 9.64
CA GLU A 24 -69.77 25.23 9.95
C GLU A 24 -68.69 24.16 10.13
N LEU A 25 -68.99 23.07 10.83
CA LEU A 25 -68.04 21.97 10.99
C LEU A 25 -67.74 21.29 9.64
N SER A 26 -68.74 21.12 8.76
CA SER A 26 -68.52 20.53 7.44
C SER A 26 -67.65 21.41 6.53
N VAL A 27 -67.80 22.73 6.62
CA VAL A 27 -67.00 23.68 5.84
C VAL A 27 -65.56 23.69 6.36
N VAL A 28 -65.36 23.65 7.69
CA VAL A 28 -64.02 23.56 8.28
C VAL A 28 -63.31 22.27 7.89
N ILE A 29 -64.00 21.12 7.96
CA ILE A 29 -63.42 19.83 7.56
C ILE A 29 -63.13 19.81 6.06
N LEU A 30 -63.99 20.40 5.22
CA LEU A 30 -63.75 20.53 3.78
C LEU A 30 -62.51 21.39 3.50
N ILE A 31 -62.35 22.53 4.17
CA ILE A 31 -61.18 23.41 4.01
C ILE A 31 -59.91 22.70 4.48
N ILE A 32 -59.95 22.01 5.63
CA ILE A 32 -58.81 21.21 6.12
C ILE A 32 -58.47 20.09 5.13
N ALA A 33 -59.46 19.40 4.56
CA ALA A 33 -59.24 18.37 3.55
C ALA A 33 -58.57 18.96 2.31
N ILE A 34 -59.06 20.09 1.77
CA ILE A 34 -58.47 20.76 0.60
C ILE A 34 -57.04 21.23 0.88
N LEU A 35 -56.77 21.78 2.06
CA LEU A 35 -55.43 22.19 2.47
C LEU A 35 -54.48 20.99 2.58
N LEU A 36 -54.94 19.86 3.13
CA LEU A 36 -54.16 18.63 3.21
C LEU A 36 -53.91 18.00 1.84
N PHE A 37 -54.87 18.09 0.90
CA PHE A 37 -54.66 17.68 -0.49
C PHE A 37 -53.68 18.62 -1.23
N GLY A 38 -53.62 19.90 -0.86
CA GLY A 38 -52.73 20.89 -1.48
C GLY A 38 -51.26 20.80 -1.08
N THR A 39 -50.93 20.11 0.02
CA THR A 39 -49.54 20.03 0.54
C THR A 39 -48.80 18.73 0.20
N VAL A 40 -49.46 17.75 -0.41
CA VAL A 40 -48.84 16.44 -0.69
C VAL A 40 -48.38 16.41 -2.15
N SER A 41 -47.07 16.32 -2.34
CA SER A 41 -46.36 15.94 -3.58
C SER A 41 -45.80 17.10 -4.42
N SER A 42 -44.79 17.81 -3.93
CA SER A 42 -43.77 18.27 -4.86
C SER A 42 -42.97 17.04 -5.31
N SER A 43 -43.13 16.66 -6.58
CA SER A 43 -42.42 15.53 -7.22
C SER A 43 -40.92 15.59 -6.97
N SER A 44 -40.34 16.79 -6.93
CA SER A 44 -38.94 17.05 -6.62
C SER A 44 -38.51 16.59 -5.22
N VAL A 45 -39.36 16.77 -4.19
CA VAL A 45 -39.04 16.32 -2.81
C VAL A 45 -39.09 14.80 -2.72
N ILE A 46 -40.06 14.16 -3.39
CA ILE A 46 -40.15 12.70 -3.44
C ILE A 46 -38.92 12.12 -4.15
N THR A 47 -38.52 12.68 -5.29
CA THR A 47 -37.30 12.26 -6.02
C THR A 47 -36.05 12.45 -5.16
N ALA A 48 -35.92 13.58 -4.45
CA ALA A 48 -34.78 13.81 -3.55
C ALA A 48 -34.71 12.76 -2.42
N ILE A 49 -35.84 12.39 -1.83
CA ILE A 49 -35.92 11.34 -0.80
C ILE A 49 -35.51 9.98 -1.40
N LYS A 50 -36.02 9.64 -2.59
CA LYS A 50 -35.69 8.38 -3.27
C LYS A 50 -34.20 8.32 -3.62
N ASN A 51 -33.61 9.41 -4.10
CA ASN A 51 -32.17 9.52 -4.36
C ASN A 51 -31.35 9.31 -3.09
N ARG A 52 -31.78 9.87 -1.95
CA ARG A 52 -31.13 9.63 -0.65
C ARG A 52 -31.20 8.15 -0.28
N ILE A 53 -32.37 7.52 -0.37
CA ILE A 53 -32.55 6.08 -0.09
C ILE A 53 -31.65 5.23 -1.00
N THR A 54 -31.61 5.55 -2.30
CA THR A 54 -30.74 4.87 -3.27
C THR A 54 -29.29 4.91 -2.83
N LYS A 55 -28.75 6.09 -2.51
CA LYS A 55 -27.35 6.24 -2.06
C LYS A 55 -27.09 5.53 -0.73
N GLU A 56 -28.01 5.61 0.23
CA GLU A 56 -27.90 4.91 1.51
C GLU A 56 -27.85 3.38 1.33
N ARG A 57 -28.69 2.84 0.45
CA ARG A 57 -28.67 1.40 0.12
C ARG A 57 -27.37 1.00 -0.56
N MET A 58 -26.89 1.78 -1.53
CA MET A 58 -25.61 1.55 -2.19
C MET A 58 -24.44 1.49 -1.20
N GLU A 59 -24.40 2.38 -0.21
CA GLU A 59 -23.36 2.38 0.83
C GLU A 59 -23.47 1.16 1.76
N ILE A 60 -24.68 0.73 2.12
CA ILE A 60 -24.89 -0.51 2.90
C ILE A 60 -24.44 -1.74 2.11
N ILE A 61 -24.76 -1.80 0.81
CA ILE A 61 -24.28 -2.87 -0.08
C ILE A 61 -22.75 -2.85 -0.11
N TYR A 62 -22.12 -1.69 -0.31
CA TYR A 62 -20.67 -1.58 -0.31
C TYR A 62 -20.03 -2.07 1.01
N GLY A 63 -20.55 -1.63 2.15
CA GLY A 63 -20.08 -2.08 3.47
C GLY A 63 -20.21 -3.59 3.68
N THR A 64 -21.32 -4.18 3.25
CA THR A 64 -21.54 -5.64 3.36
C THR A 64 -20.70 -6.45 2.37
N MET A 65 -20.43 -5.92 1.17
CA MET A 65 -19.46 -6.51 0.24
C MET A 65 -18.05 -6.54 0.85
N GLY A 66 -17.66 -5.53 1.63
CA GLY A 66 -16.40 -5.52 2.37
C GLY A 66 -16.31 -6.63 3.42
N ASN A 67 -17.37 -6.85 4.19
CA ASN A 67 -17.45 -7.96 5.13
C ASN A 67 -17.36 -9.32 4.43
N PHE A 68 -18.07 -9.46 3.30
CA PHE A 68 -18.00 -10.66 2.47
C PHE A 68 -16.58 -10.89 1.94
N LEU A 69 -15.90 -9.84 1.47
CA LEU A 69 -14.51 -9.89 1.01
C LEU A 69 -13.56 -10.30 2.12
N TYR A 70 -13.72 -9.77 3.32
CA TYR A 70 -12.89 -10.12 4.46
C TYR A 70 -12.98 -11.62 4.78
N GLN A 71 -14.18 -12.19 4.75
CA GLN A 71 -14.45 -13.59 5.08
C GLN A 71 -14.07 -14.55 3.94
N ASN A 72 -14.49 -14.24 2.72
CA ASN A 72 -14.40 -15.15 1.57
C ASN A 72 -13.19 -14.87 0.69
N LYS A 73 -12.46 -13.77 0.94
CA LYS A 73 -11.24 -13.37 0.22
C LYS A 73 -11.48 -13.13 -1.29
N ARG A 74 -12.73 -12.89 -1.66
CA ARG A 74 -13.24 -12.57 -3.00
C ARG A 74 -14.47 -11.67 -2.90
N LEU A 75 -14.86 -11.03 -3.99
CA LEU A 75 -16.16 -10.38 -4.12
C LEU A 75 -17.24 -11.40 -4.53
N PRO A 76 -18.53 -11.13 -4.25
CA PRO A 76 -19.60 -12.03 -4.66
C PRO A 76 -19.85 -11.93 -6.17
N CYS A 77 -20.25 -13.03 -6.80
CA CYS A 77 -20.80 -12.97 -8.16
C CYS A 77 -22.16 -12.25 -8.14
N PRO A 78 -22.59 -11.63 -9.24
CA PRO A 78 -23.94 -11.07 -9.32
C PRO A 78 -25.01 -12.14 -9.08
N ALA A 79 -26.14 -11.72 -8.53
CA ALA A 79 -27.34 -12.54 -8.51
C ALA A 79 -28.12 -12.37 -9.82
N SER A 80 -29.06 -13.28 -10.07
CA SER A 80 -29.85 -13.27 -11.30
C SER A 80 -30.74 -12.03 -11.41
N ILE A 81 -30.54 -11.20 -12.43
CA ILE A 81 -31.38 -10.01 -12.67
C ILE A 81 -32.83 -10.38 -13.07
N ASN A 82 -33.05 -11.59 -13.57
CA ASN A 82 -34.34 -12.06 -14.10
C ASN A 82 -35.27 -12.70 -13.06
N LEU A 83 -34.78 -13.02 -11.86
CA LEU A 83 -35.61 -13.68 -10.86
C LEU A 83 -36.61 -12.71 -10.23
N SER A 84 -37.86 -13.13 -10.08
CA SER A 84 -38.85 -12.38 -9.32
C SER A 84 -38.50 -12.39 -7.83
N LYS A 85 -38.80 -11.30 -7.11
CA LYS A 85 -38.67 -11.19 -5.65
C LYS A 85 -39.51 -12.23 -4.89
N THR A 86 -40.50 -12.83 -5.55
CA THR A 86 -41.31 -13.94 -5.03
C THR A 86 -40.56 -15.28 -4.99
N ASP A 87 -39.40 -15.40 -5.65
CA ASP A 87 -38.52 -16.57 -5.52
C ASP A 87 -37.65 -16.42 -4.26
N PHE A 88 -38.23 -16.73 -3.10
CA PHE A 88 -37.56 -16.56 -1.80
C PHE A 88 -36.28 -17.40 -1.65
N ASP A 89 -36.14 -18.48 -2.42
CA ASP A 89 -35.00 -19.39 -2.33
C ASP A 89 -33.79 -18.88 -3.11
N ASN A 90 -34.01 -18.30 -4.28
CA ASN A 90 -32.92 -17.91 -5.19
C ASN A 90 -32.76 -16.40 -5.35
N TYR A 91 -33.78 -15.59 -5.01
CA TYR A 91 -33.66 -14.13 -5.09
C TYR A 91 -32.54 -13.61 -4.20
N GLY A 92 -31.64 -12.82 -4.79
CA GLY A 92 -30.48 -12.26 -4.11
C GLY A 92 -29.33 -13.25 -3.87
N LYS A 93 -29.44 -14.51 -4.29
CA LYS A 93 -28.34 -15.47 -4.19
C LYS A 93 -27.38 -15.26 -5.35
N GLU A 94 -26.08 -15.17 -5.07
CA GLU A 94 -25.05 -15.11 -6.11
C GLU A 94 -25.19 -16.31 -7.06
N VAL A 95 -25.09 -16.04 -8.35
CA VAL A 95 -25.12 -17.07 -9.39
C VAL A 95 -23.67 -17.34 -9.77
N ARG A 96 -23.15 -18.41 -9.18
CA ARG A 96 -21.76 -18.83 -9.33
C ARG A 96 -21.74 -20.31 -9.69
N ASP A 97 -21.05 -20.64 -10.77
CA ASP A 97 -20.89 -22.01 -11.21
C ASP A 97 -20.04 -22.79 -10.21
N SER A 98 -20.60 -23.90 -9.70
CA SER A 98 -19.95 -24.69 -8.65
C SER A 98 -18.73 -25.47 -9.14
N SER A 99 -18.58 -25.67 -10.44
CA SER A 99 -17.48 -26.44 -11.04
C SER A 99 -16.31 -25.58 -11.48
N THR A 100 -16.59 -24.38 -12.01
CA THR A 100 -15.60 -23.47 -12.60
C THR A 100 -15.33 -22.24 -11.74
N ALA A 101 -16.13 -22.01 -10.68
CA ALA A 101 -16.06 -20.82 -9.86
C ALA A 101 -16.28 -19.51 -10.65
N GLU A 102 -16.92 -19.60 -11.83
CA GLU A 102 -17.23 -18.45 -12.70
C GLU A 102 -18.57 -17.82 -12.33
N CYS A 103 -18.70 -16.51 -12.61
CA CYS A 103 -19.97 -15.81 -12.55
C CYS A 103 -20.78 -16.08 -13.82
N SER A 104 -21.42 -17.24 -13.88
CA SER A 104 -22.20 -17.70 -15.03
C SER A 104 -23.45 -18.45 -14.61
N GLY A 105 -24.56 -18.20 -15.29
CA GLY A 105 -25.82 -18.89 -15.06
C GLY A 105 -27.03 -18.04 -15.44
N PHE A 106 -28.21 -18.45 -15.00
CA PHE A 106 -29.46 -17.79 -15.35
C PHE A 106 -29.50 -16.33 -14.89
N GLY A 107 -29.81 -15.41 -15.81
CA GLY A 107 -29.90 -13.96 -15.55
C GLY A 107 -28.57 -13.30 -15.17
N ILE A 108 -27.46 -13.89 -15.60
CA ILE A 108 -26.12 -13.33 -15.55
C ILE A 108 -25.62 -13.21 -16.98
N TYR A 109 -25.07 -12.05 -17.33
CA TYR A 109 -24.74 -11.73 -18.71
C TYR A 109 -23.30 -11.27 -18.87
N SER A 110 -22.64 -11.72 -19.94
CA SER A 110 -21.39 -11.18 -20.43
C SER A 110 -21.62 -10.27 -21.64
N PRO A 111 -20.73 -9.30 -21.91
CA PRO A 111 -20.92 -8.39 -23.05
C PRO A 111 -20.79 -9.15 -24.38
N THR A 112 -21.63 -8.83 -25.36
CA THR A 112 -21.53 -9.37 -26.72
C THR A 112 -20.29 -8.82 -27.42
N GLN A 113 -19.20 -9.62 -27.41
CA GLN A 113 -17.99 -9.50 -28.25
C GLN A 113 -17.45 -8.07 -28.45
N SER A 114 -16.57 -7.64 -27.55
CA SER A 114 -15.50 -6.72 -27.93
C SER A 114 -14.19 -7.11 -27.24
N THR A 115 -13.08 -6.95 -27.95
CA THR A 115 -11.74 -7.17 -27.43
C THR A 115 -11.56 -6.33 -26.16
N ASN A 116 -11.12 -6.97 -25.07
CA ASN A 116 -10.89 -6.43 -23.72
C ASN A 116 -12.08 -6.46 -22.73
N GLN A 117 -13.32 -6.78 -23.14
CA GLN A 117 -14.50 -6.76 -22.22
C GLN A 117 -14.89 -8.12 -21.61
N GLU A 118 -14.12 -9.17 -21.89
CA GLU A 118 -14.43 -10.58 -21.53
C GLU A 118 -14.59 -10.86 -20.03
N PHE A 119 -14.02 -10.00 -19.19
CA PHE A 119 -14.06 -10.15 -17.73
C PHE A 119 -15.23 -9.41 -17.08
N LEU A 120 -15.94 -8.55 -17.81
CA LEU A 120 -17.09 -7.83 -17.24
C LEU A 120 -18.30 -8.76 -17.19
N THR A 121 -19.04 -8.72 -16.08
CA THR A 121 -20.26 -9.50 -15.89
C THR A 121 -21.36 -8.62 -15.31
N TYR A 122 -22.58 -8.81 -15.79
CA TYR A 122 -23.78 -8.07 -15.44
C TYR A 122 -24.81 -8.97 -14.74
N GLY A 123 -25.45 -8.44 -13.70
CA GLY A 123 -26.58 -9.05 -13.02
C GLY A 123 -27.19 -8.08 -12.00
N MET A 124 -27.78 -8.60 -10.93
CA MET A 124 -28.26 -7.79 -9.80
C MET A 124 -27.38 -7.95 -8.56
N VAL A 125 -27.53 -7.05 -7.60
CA VAL A 125 -26.83 -7.12 -6.31
C VAL A 125 -27.23 -8.41 -5.55
N PRO A 126 -26.26 -9.21 -5.06
CA PRO A 126 -26.53 -10.50 -4.42
C PRO A 126 -26.86 -10.36 -2.93
N THR A 127 -28.01 -9.75 -2.62
CA THR A 127 -28.44 -9.42 -1.25
C THR A 127 -28.50 -10.60 -0.28
N LYS A 128 -28.98 -11.77 -0.73
CA LYS A 128 -29.05 -12.99 0.09
C LYS A 128 -27.65 -13.52 0.40
N THR A 129 -26.73 -13.50 -0.56
CA THR A 129 -25.31 -13.86 -0.34
C THR A 129 -24.61 -12.86 0.57
N LEU A 130 -24.96 -11.57 0.49
CA LEU A 130 -24.46 -10.52 1.37
C LEU A 130 -25.13 -10.50 2.75
N ASN A 131 -26.09 -11.41 3.00
CA ASN A 131 -26.85 -11.51 4.24
C ASN A 131 -27.55 -10.20 4.63
N ILE A 132 -28.14 -9.52 3.64
CA ILE A 132 -28.97 -8.32 3.81
C ILE A 132 -30.38 -8.55 3.26
N SER A 133 -31.35 -7.74 3.69
CA SER A 133 -32.74 -7.85 3.23
C SER A 133 -32.83 -7.78 1.71
N ALA A 134 -33.75 -8.55 1.13
CA ALA A 134 -34.06 -8.51 -0.30
C ALA A 134 -34.45 -7.10 -0.78
N ASP A 135 -34.95 -6.23 0.11
CA ASP A 135 -35.28 -4.82 -0.19
C ASP A 135 -34.08 -3.96 -0.58
N PHE A 136 -32.86 -4.41 -0.26
CA PHE A 136 -31.64 -3.75 -0.70
C PHE A 136 -31.27 -4.10 -2.15
N ALA A 137 -31.97 -5.04 -2.79
CA ALA A 137 -31.74 -5.35 -4.20
C ALA A 137 -32.30 -4.25 -5.11
N GLU A 138 -33.22 -3.44 -4.59
CA GLU A 138 -33.87 -2.35 -5.32
C GLU A 138 -33.42 -0.96 -4.84
N ASP A 139 -33.44 0.00 -5.75
CA ASP A 139 -33.23 1.42 -5.49
C ASP A 139 -34.46 2.08 -4.85
N GLY A 140 -34.37 3.38 -4.54
CA GLY A 140 -35.48 4.16 -3.99
C GLY A 140 -36.69 4.29 -4.93
N PHE A 141 -36.54 3.97 -6.20
CA PHE A 141 -37.58 4.02 -7.24
C PHE A 141 -38.27 2.67 -7.46
N GLY A 142 -37.76 1.60 -6.84
CA GLY A 142 -38.31 0.26 -6.92
C GLY A 142 -37.81 -0.55 -8.12
N ASN A 143 -36.73 -0.09 -8.77
CA ASN A 143 -36.00 -0.86 -9.78
C ASN A 143 -34.86 -1.60 -9.11
N LYS A 144 -34.48 -2.77 -9.63
CA LYS A 144 -33.29 -3.48 -9.18
C LYS A 144 -32.03 -2.67 -9.49
N PHE A 145 -31.06 -2.74 -8.59
CA PHE A 145 -29.72 -2.26 -8.89
C PHE A 145 -29.07 -3.14 -9.96
N SER A 146 -28.65 -2.52 -11.06
CA SER A 146 -27.75 -3.12 -12.03
C SER A 146 -26.38 -3.26 -11.38
N PHE A 147 -25.84 -4.47 -11.34
CA PHE A 147 -24.54 -4.77 -10.75
C PHE A 147 -23.58 -5.29 -11.82
N TYR A 148 -22.48 -4.55 -12.00
CA TYR A 148 -21.39 -4.90 -12.89
C TYR A 148 -20.14 -5.19 -12.08
N ILE A 149 -19.41 -6.23 -12.44
CA ILE A 149 -18.17 -6.61 -11.79
C ILE A 149 -17.17 -7.17 -12.81
N ASP A 150 -15.89 -6.88 -12.61
CA ASP A 150 -14.82 -7.66 -13.23
C ASP A 150 -14.73 -9.02 -12.50
N LYS A 151 -15.19 -10.07 -13.17
CA LYS A 151 -15.37 -11.42 -12.61
C LYS A 151 -14.08 -12.04 -12.06
N ARG A 152 -12.90 -11.51 -12.43
CA ARG A 152 -11.61 -11.90 -11.85
C ARG A 152 -11.52 -11.63 -10.36
N TYR A 153 -12.26 -10.64 -9.85
CA TYR A 153 -12.34 -10.31 -8.43
C TYR A 153 -13.33 -11.19 -7.66
N ALA A 154 -14.15 -11.97 -8.35
CA ALA A 154 -15.08 -12.95 -7.77
C ALA A 154 -14.56 -14.40 -7.78
N LYS A 155 -13.32 -14.60 -8.24
CA LYS A 155 -12.62 -15.87 -8.19
C LYS A 155 -12.11 -16.19 -6.79
N ASP A 156 -11.95 -17.48 -6.49
CA ASP A 156 -11.47 -17.94 -5.18
C ASP A 156 -10.06 -17.44 -4.86
N TYR A 157 -9.82 -17.26 -3.57
CA TYR A 157 -8.51 -16.90 -3.05
C TYR A 157 -7.53 -18.05 -3.18
N ILE A 158 -6.30 -17.70 -3.55
CA ILE A 158 -5.22 -18.66 -3.78
C ILE A 158 -4.30 -18.64 -2.55
N ALA A 159 -4.38 -19.67 -1.71
CA ALA A 159 -3.64 -19.69 -0.43
C ALA A 159 -2.16 -20.10 -0.55
N ASN A 160 -1.78 -20.84 -1.61
CA ASN A 160 -0.44 -21.41 -1.77
C ASN A 160 0.12 -21.14 -3.16
N ILE A 161 1.30 -20.53 -3.22
CA ILE A 161 1.98 -20.11 -4.44
C ILE A 161 3.35 -20.81 -4.50
N SER A 162 3.37 -22.12 -4.73
CA SER A 162 4.60 -22.95 -4.66
C SER A 162 5.52 -22.81 -5.89
N SER A 163 5.02 -22.21 -6.94
CA SER A 163 5.74 -21.71 -8.12
C SER A 163 5.05 -20.41 -8.50
N ASP A 164 5.67 -19.51 -9.25
CA ASP A 164 5.11 -18.18 -9.60
C ASP A 164 3.90 -18.30 -10.58
N ILE A 165 2.89 -19.09 -10.21
CA ILE A 165 1.56 -19.35 -10.79
C ILE A 165 0.67 -18.10 -10.72
N PHE A 166 1.21 -16.97 -10.28
CA PHE A 166 0.57 -15.66 -10.18
C PHE A 166 -0.16 -15.22 -11.47
N LEU A 167 0.18 -15.84 -12.61
CA LEU A 167 -0.38 -15.59 -13.93
C LEU A 167 -1.42 -16.62 -14.40
N ALA A 168 -1.59 -17.76 -13.74
CA ALA A 168 -2.48 -18.81 -14.24
C ALA A 168 -3.93 -18.64 -13.77
N VAL A 169 -4.16 -18.08 -12.57
CA VAL A 169 -5.52 -17.89 -12.03
C VAL A 169 -5.66 -16.53 -11.35
N PRO A 170 -6.56 -15.64 -11.81
CA PRO A 170 -6.80 -14.37 -11.16
C PRO A 170 -7.61 -14.54 -9.86
N SER A 171 -7.36 -13.68 -8.89
CA SER A 171 -8.08 -13.54 -7.62
C SER A 171 -8.17 -12.07 -7.23
N PHE A 172 -8.85 -11.72 -6.13
CA PHE A 172 -8.93 -10.34 -5.66
C PHE A 172 -7.54 -9.67 -5.49
N GLY A 173 -6.56 -10.40 -4.96
CA GLY A 173 -5.21 -9.88 -4.73
C GLY A 173 -4.33 -9.88 -5.99
N THR A 174 -4.56 -10.81 -6.93
CA THR A 174 -3.64 -11.05 -8.06
C THR A 174 -4.13 -10.47 -9.39
N ALA A 175 -5.43 -10.18 -9.52
CA ALA A 175 -5.99 -9.61 -10.75
C ALA A 175 -5.40 -8.24 -11.09
N GLN A 176 -5.37 -7.91 -12.39
CA GLN A 176 -5.04 -6.58 -12.88
C GLN A 176 -6.01 -5.56 -12.29
N SER A 177 -5.48 -4.44 -11.80
CA SER A 177 -6.26 -3.37 -11.14
C SER A 177 -6.23 -2.04 -11.88
N LYS A 178 -5.82 -2.06 -13.15
CA LYS A 178 -5.69 -0.88 -14.02
C LYS A 178 -6.45 -1.08 -15.32
N ASP A 179 -7.03 -0.01 -15.87
CA ASP A 179 -7.72 0.00 -17.17
C ASP A 179 -8.85 -1.04 -17.27
N LEU A 180 -9.71 -1.04 -16.26
CA LEU A 180 -10.79 -2.02 -16.07
C LEU A 180 -12.13 -1.45 -16.53
N ILE A 181 -12.83 -0.76 -15.64
CA ILE A 181 -14.11 -0.08 -15.90
C ILE A 181 -13.85 1.43 -15.86
N TYR A 182 -14.33 2.12 -16.88
CA TYR A 182 -14.22 3.56 -17.04
C TYR A 182 -15.47 4.24 -16.53
N ILE A 183 -15.29 5.21 -15.66
CA ILE A 183 -16.33 6.13 -15.22
C ILE A 183 -16.05 7.48 -15.85
N LYS A 184 -17.04 8.02 -16.55
CA LYS A 184 -16.93 9.27 -17.29
C LYS A 184 -18.04 10.25 -16.91
N ASN A 185 -17.82 11.52 -17.23
CA ASN A 185 -18.85 12.56 -17.23
C ASN A 185 -19.05 13.03 -18.66
N ARG A 186 -20.30 13.27 -19.05
CA ARG A 186 -20.60 14.01 -20.29
C ARG A 186 -20.61 15.49 -19.98
N VAL A 187 -19.73 16.23 -20.65
CA VAL A 187 -19.61 17.67 -20.55
C VAL A 187 -19.86 18.29 -21.93
N PRO A 188 -20.19 19.59 -22.04
CA PRO A 188 -20.46 20.21 -23.35
C PRO A 188 -19.30 20.08 -24.35
N SER A 189 -18.06 19.97 -23.86
CA SER A 189 -16.85 19.82 -24.66
C SER A 189 -16.46 18.36 -24.99
N GLY A 190 -17.30 17.37 -24.64
CA GLY A 190 -17.06 15.95 -24.89
C GLY A 190 -17.19 15.07 -23.64
N GLU A 191 -16.28 14.11 -23.48
CA GLU A 191 -16.29 13.17 -22.36
C GLU A 191 -15.05 13.34 -21.48
N LEU A 192 -15.25 13.40 -20.16
CA LEU A 192 -14.17 13.48 -19.17
C LEU A 192 -14.07 12.16 -18.41
N THR A 193 -12.89 11.55 -18.35
CA THR A 193 -12.66 10.35 -17.54
C THR A 193 -12.47 10.72 -16.07
N VAL A 194 -13.34 10.21 -15.20
CA VAL A 194 -13.30 10.35 -13.74
C VAL A 194 -12.47 9.24 -13.11
N ASN A 195 -12.59 8.01 -13.63
CA ASN A 195 -11.89 6.83 -13.15
C ASN A 195 -11.74 5.80 -14.28
N ASN A 196 -10.69 4.99 -14.26
CA ASN A 196 -10.45 3.89 -15.21
C ASN A 196 -10.06 2.56 -14.53
N ASP A 197 -10.18 2.48 -13.20
CA ASP A 197 -9.68 1.38 -12.38
C ASP A 197 -10.80 0.73 -11.54
N ALA A 198 -12.06 1.06 -11.81
CA ALA A 198 -13.19 0.52 -11.10
C ALA A 198 -13.30 -0.99 -11.35
N ILE A 199 -13.54 -1.76 -10.29
CA ILE A 199 -13.73 -3.22 -10.34
C ILE A 199 -15.19 -3.61 -10.24
N ILE A 200 -16.02 -2.70 -9.70
CA ILE A 200 -17.47 -2.86 -9.61
C ILE A 200 -18.18 -1.54 -9.95
N VAL A 201 -19.41 -1.67 -10.45
CA VAL A 201 -20.38 -0.59 -10.58
C VAL A 201 -21.74 -1.09 -10.10
N ILE A 202 -22.36 -0.34 -9.20
CA ILE A 202 -23.75 -0.50 -8.78
C ILE A 202 -24.49 0.71 -9.35
N LEU A 203 -25.50 0.45 -10.16
CA LEU A 203 -26.23 1.47 -10.91
C LEU A 203 -27.73 1.41 -10.58
N SER A 204 -28.30 2.57 -10.26
CA SER A 204 -29.74 2.86 -10.26
C SER A 204 -30.04 3.65 -11.52
N HIS A 205 -31.08 3.25 -12.24
CA HIS A 205 -31.54 3.90 -13.47
C HIS A 205 -32.47 5.10 -13.20
N GLY A 206 -32.25 5.76 -12.07
CA GLY A 206 -33.00 6.96 -11.69
C GLY A 206 -34.52 6.81 -11.57
N ALA A 207 -35.20 7.96 -11.67
CA ALA A 207 -36.65 8.08 -11.58
C ALA A 207 -37.35 7.62 -12.85
N ASN A 208 -36.73 7.81 -14.01
CA ASN A 208 -37.26 7.36 -15.29
C ASN A 208 -37.22 5.82 -15.43
N GLY A 209 -36.22 5.17 -14.81
CA GLY A 209 -36.06 3.73 -14.78
C GLY A 209 -35.81 3.10 -16.14
N PHE A 210 -35.29 3.83 -17.13
CA PHE A 210 -35.08 3.29 -18.48
C PHE A 210 -34.04 2.17 -18.47
N GLY A 211 -34.37 1.05 -19.11
CA GLY A 211 -33.50 -0.14 -19.12
C GLY A 211 -33.35 -0.87 -17.78
N ALA A 212 -33.98 -0.38 -16.70
CA ALA A 212 -33.93 -1.01 -15.39
C ALA A 212 -34.79 -2.29 -15.33
N PHE A 213 -34.38 -3.26 -14.51
CA PHE A 213 -35.24 -4.42 -14.22
C PHE A 213 -36.12 -4.16 -13.01
N LYS A 214 -37.40 -4.52 -13.09
CA LYS A 214 -38.33 -4.49 -11.96
C LYS A 214 -38.15 -5.71 -11.06
N ASN A 215 -38.77 -5.66 -9.88
CA ASN A 215 -38.78 -6.76 -8.91
C ASN A 215 -39.39 -8.07 -9.43
N ASN A 216 -40.13 -8.04 -10.54
CA ASN A 216 -40.72 -9.20 -11.20
C ASN A 216 -39.78 -9.84 -12.25
N GLY A 217 -38.58 -9.28 -12.46
CA GLY A 217 -37.59 -9.81 -13.40
C GLY A 217 -37.75 -9.33 -14.84
N PHE A 218 -38.68 -8.41 -15.12
CA PHE A 218 -38.84 -7.81 -16.45
C PHE A 218 -38.10 -6.47 -16.55
N GLN A 219 -37.45 -6.26 -17.69
CA GLN A 219 -36.81 -4.98 -18.01
C GLN A 219 -37.87 -3.94 -18.42
N ASN A 220 -37.70 -2.71 -17.94
CA ASN A 220 -38.44 -1.55 -18.42
C ASN A 220 -38.06 -1.21 -19.86
N THR A 221 -38.84 -0.35 -20.49
CA THR A 221 -38.47 0.28 -21.77
C THR A 221 -37.09 0.88 -21.71
N ILE A 222 -36.34 0.70 -22.80
CA ILE A 222 -35.00 1.26 -22.99
C ILE A 222 -35.12 2.71 -23.45
N ALA A 223 -34.19 3.57 -23.06
CA ALA A 223 -34.13 4.96 -23.51
C ALA A 223 -33.95 5.02 -25.04
N GLY A 224 -34.64 5.96 -25.68
CA GLY A 224 -34.50 6.23 -27.12
C GLY A 224 -33.43 7.27 -27.45
N ASP A 225 -32.89 7.94 -26.43
CA ASP A 225 -31.87 8.96 -26.54
C ASP A 225 -30.46 8.38 -26.32
N ASN A 226 -29.43 9.16 -26.67
CA ASN A 226 -28.05 8.69 -26.57
C ASN A 226 -27.46 8.87 -25.16
N GLN A 227 -28.16 9.60 -24.28
CA GLN A 227 -27.65 10.10 -23.02
C GLN A 227 -27.57 8.99 -21.97
N GLU A 228 -28.63 8.21 -21.85
CA GLU A 228 -28.72 7.13 -20.85
C GLU A 228 -28.41 5.75 -21.44
N PHE A 229 -28.42 5.62 -22.77
CA PHE A 229 -28.16 4.36 -23.47
C PHE A 229 -26.83 3.69 -23.06
N SER A 230 -25.81 4.48 -22.73
CA SER A 230 -24.50 3.94 -22.31
C SER A 230 -24.52 3.21 -20.96
N ASN A 231 -25.48 3.51 -20.08
CA ASN A 231 -25.61 2.87 -18.78
C ASN A 231 -26.56 1.65 -18.82
N ILE A 232 -27.14 1.35 -19.99
CA ILE A 232 -28.15 0.30 -20.15
C ILE A 232 -27.54 -0.96 -20.76
N ALA A 233 -27.81 -2.11 -20.13
CA ALA A 233 -27.64 -3.41 -20.78
C ALA A 233 -28.88 -3.73 -21.64
N SER A 234 -28.67 -4.13 -22.89
CA SER A 234 -29.75 -4.41 -23.86
C SER A 234 -29.47 -5.68 -24.67
N ASN A 235 -30.39 -6.07 -25.56
CA ASN A 235 -30.23 -7.21 -26.48
C ASN A 235 -29.79 -8.51 -25.79
N PHE A 236 -30.49 -8.89 -24.72
CA PHE A 236 -30.22 -10.10 -23.96
C PHE A 236 -30.49 -11.35 -24.82
N VAL A 237 -29.44 -12.13 -25.12
CA VAL A 237 -29.50 -13.38 -25.88
C VAL A 237 -28.68 -14.45 -25.16
N GLY A 238 -29.35 -15.48 -24.66
CA GLY A 238 -28.69 -16.52 -23.86
C GLY A 238 -28.04 -15.94 -22.60
N SER A 239 -26.72 -16.09 -22.48
CA SER A 239 -25.91 -15.50 -21.40
C SER A 239 -25.12 -14.26 -21.85
N SER A 240 -25.52 -13.65 -22.97
CA SER A 240 -24.86 -12.47 -23.53
C SER A 240 -25.82 -11.29 -23.60
N ALA A 241 -25.31 -10.07 -23.48
CA ALA A 241 -26.06 -8.82 -23.66
C ALA A 241 -25.15 -7.71 -24.21
N THR A 242 -25.73 -6.67 -24.79
CA THR A 242 -25.02 -5.47 -25.26
C THR A 242 -24.87 -4.48 -24.11
N PHE A 243 -23.64 -4.30 -23.66
CA PHE A 243 -23.16 -3.25 -22.74
C PHE A 243 -21.65 -3.14 -22.89
N ASP A 244 -21.05 -2.03 -22.46
CA ASP A 244 -19.61 -1.84 -22.51
C ASP A 244 -19.00 -1.69 -21.10
N ARG A 245 -17.73 -1.29 -21.04
CA ARG A 245 -17.00 -1.01 -19.80
C ARG A 245 -16.97 0.48 -19.43
N VAL A 246 -17.83 1.31 -20.03
CA VAL A 246 -17.84 2.77 -19.90
C VAL A 246 -19.17 3.23 -19.35
N PHE A 247 -19.16 3.74 -18.12
CA PHE A 247 -20.35 4.23 -17.44
C PHE A 247 -20.28 5.74 -17.26
N TYR A 248 -21.42 6.41 -17.34
CA TYR A 248 -21.52 7.85 -17.13
C TYR A 248 -22.10 8.15 -15.75
N SER A 249 -21.43 9.01 -14.98
CA SER A 249 -21.88 9.40 -13.64
C SER A 249 -22.71 10.68 -13.65
N THR A 250 -22.49 11.54 -14.65
CA THR A 250 -23.26 12.76 -14.88
C THR A 250 -23.33 13.06 -16.38
N SER A 251 -24.35 13.83 -16.75
CA SER A 251 -24.47 14.45 -18.08
C SER A 251 -24.90 15.91 -17.93
N GLU A 252 -24.05 16.84 -18.38
CA GLU A 252 -24.36 18.27 -18.44
C GLU A 252 -24.99 18.68 -19.79
N THR A 253 -25.11 17.72 -20.71
CA THR A 253 -25.57 17.94 -22.09
C THR A 253 -27.05 17.62 -22.30
N GLY A 254 -27.79 17.27 -21.25
CA GLY A 254 -29.22 16.96 -21.30
C GLY A 254 -29.84 16.94 -19.92
N ASP A 255 -31.09 17.38 -19.81
CA ASP A 255 -31.79 17.61 -18.54
C ASP A 255 -32.40 16.33 -17.93
N ASP A 256 -32.43 15.22 -18.68
CA ASP A 256 -33.16 14.01 -18.31
C ASP A 256 -32.31 12.94 -17.62
N PHE A 257 -30.98 13.12 -17.57
CA PHE A 257 -30.06 12.14 -16.97
C PHE A 257 -30.24 12.06 -15.45
N ASP A 258 -30.82 10.96 -14.97
CA ASP A 258 -31.12 10.77 -13.55
C ASP A 258 -30.53 9.49 -12.93
N ASP A 259 -29.70 8.78 -13.69
CA ASP A 259 -28.91 7.65 -13.24
C ASP A 259 -28.02 7.99 -12.04
N ILE A 260 -27.93 7.07 -11.10
CA ILE A 260 -27.07 7.17 -9.93
C ILE A 260 -26.17 5.96 -9.92
N LEU A 261 -24.86 6.18 -9.89
CA LEU A 261 -23.87 5.10 -9.80
C LEU A 261 -23.00 5.22 -8.55
N LEU A 262 -22.66 4.05 -8.01
CA LEU A 262 -21.58 3.84 -7.05
C LEU A 262 -20.57 2.92 -7.72
N PHE A 263 -19.31 3.34 -7.77
CA PHE A 263 -18.21 2.51 -8.24
C PHE A 263 -17.13 2.44 -7.17
N LYS A 264 -16.36 1.34 -7.18
CA LYS A 264 -15.22 1.15 -6.28
C LYS A 264 -14.08 0.48 -7.02
N THR A 265 -12.88 0.94 -6.72
CA THR A 265 -11.63 0.32 -7.16
C THR A 265 -11.21 -0.78 -6.18
N ARG A 266 -10.25 -1.61 -6.58
CA ARG A 266 -9.62 -2.57 -5.65
C ARG A 266 -9.03 -1.86 -4.42
N ASP A 267 -8.37 -0.73 -4.63
CA ASP A 267 -7.69 0.00 -3.56
C ASP A 267 -8.69 0.61 -2.57
N ASP A 268 -9.89 0.99 -3.01
CA ASP A 268 -10.97 1.44 -2.11
C ASP A 268 -11.38 0.33 -1.15
N PHE A 269 -11.54 -0.91 -1.63
CA PHE A 269 -11.82 -2.06 -0.78
C PHE A 269 -10.67 -2.36 0.18
N VAL A 270 -9.43 -2.36 -0.31
CA VAL A 270 -8.24 -2.65 0.51
C VAL A 270 -8.11 -1.66 1.66
N LYS A 271 -8.26 -0.36 1.38
CA LYS A 271 -8.14 0.71 2.39
C LYS A 271 -9.30 0.72 3.36
N THR A 272 -10.54 0.58 2.87
CA THR A 272 -11.74 0.74 3.69
C THR A 272 -11.96 -0.44 4.64
N PHE A 273 -11.60 -1.66 4.22
CA PHE A 273 -11.88 -2.89 4.97
C PHE A 273 -10.63 -3.58 5.55
N ASP A 274 -9.48 -2.91 5.50
CA ASP A 274 -8.19 -3.40 6.01
C ASP A 274 -7.85 -4.85 5.55
N VAL A 275 -8.06 -5.10 4.27
CA VAL A 275 -7.76 -6.40 3.64
C VAL A 275 -6.39 -6.39 2.96
N MET A 276 -5.41 -5.64 3.47
CA MET A 276 -4.06 -5.62 2.91
C MET A 276 -3.38 -7.00 2.94
N SER A 277 -3.72 -7.82 3.95
CA SER A 277 -3.21 -9.19 4.13
C SER A 277 -3.46 -10.12 2.93
N ILE A 278 -4.43 -9.80 2.07
CA ILE A 278 -4.80 -10.63 0.92
C ILE A 278 -4.19 -10.09 -0.38
N ILE A 279 -3.39 -9.02 -0.30
CA ILE A 279 -2.67 -8.43 -1.42
C ILE A 279 -1.23 -8.96 -1.44
N PRO A 280 -0.86 -9.74 -2.46
CA PRO A 280 0.48 -10.27 -2.62
C PRO A 280 1.41 -9.35 -3.40
N CYS A 281 2.70 -9.39 -3.06
CA CYS A 281 3.79 -8.86 -3.86
C CYS A 281 4.29 -9.94 -4.82
N LYS A 282 4.46 -9.59 -6.10
CA LYS A 282 4.83 -10.52 -7.16
C LYS A 282 6.32 -10.84 -7.12
N GLY A 283 6.70 -12.11 -7.22
CA GLY A 283 8.09 -12.54 -7.34
C GLY A 283 8.77 -11.91 -8.57
N ASN A 284 8.05 -11.82 -9.70
CA ASN A 284 8.53 -11.15 -10.92
C ASN A 284 8.86 -9.65 -10.78
N ASP A 285 8.35 -8.99 -9.73
CA ASP A 285 8.67 -7.58 -9.45
C ASP A 285 10.03 -7.44 -8.75
N ILE A 286 10.59 -8.54 -8.21
CA ILE A 286 11.92 -8.57 -7.63
C ILE A 286 12.97 -8.52 -8.76
N LYS A 287 13.71 -7.41 -8.82
CA LYS A 287 14.79 -7.20 -9.79
C LYS A 287 16.18 -7.56 -9.27
N ASP A 288 16.32 -7.68 -7.95
CA ASP A 288 17.57 -8.06 -7.29
C ASP A 288 17.82 -9.56 -7.45
N GLU A 289 18.93 -9.91 -8.11
CA GLU A 289 19.29 -11.30 -8.45
C GLU A 289 19.65 -12.13 -7.21
N ASP A 290 19.97 -11.50 -6.08
CA ASP A 290 20.29 -12.21 -4.84
C ASP A 290 19.06 -12.85 -4.19
N PHE A 291 17.87 -12.59 -4.69
CA PHE A 291 16.61 -13.11 -4.16
C PHE A 291 15.98 -14.12 -5.12
N THR A 292 15.40 -15.18 -4.57
CA THR A 292 14.48 -16.02 -5.36
C THR A 292 13.24 -15.21 -5.72
N LYS A 293 12.80 -15.30 -6.98
CA LYS A 293 11.59 -14.64 -7.49
C LYS A 293 10.32 -15.38 -7.01
N VAL A 294 10.09 -15.35 -5.70
CA VAL A 294 8.93 -15.97 -5.06
C VAL A 294 7.99 -14.87 -4.60
N SER A 295 6.73 -15.01 -4.97
CA SER A 295 5.65 -14.14 -4.53
C SER A 295 5.34 -14.35 -3.06
N SER A 296 4.98 -13.28 -2.34
CA SER A 296 4.61 -13.38 -0.92
C SER A 296 3.52 -12.38 -0.55
N TYR A 297 2.75 -12.68 0.49
CA TYR A 297 1.68 -11.81 0.99
C TYR A 297 2.19 -10.68 1.87
N TYR A 298 1.38 -9.63 1.97
CA TYR A 298 1.64 -8.47 2.81
C TYR A 298 2.16 -8.84 4.21
N GLY A 299 3.21 -8.15 4.64
CA GLY A 299 3.85 -8.36 5.94
C GLY A 299 4.97 -9.39 5.94
N ASN A 300 4.97 -10.34 5.00
CA ASN A 300 5.99 -11.39 4.93
C ASN A 300 7.32 -10.85 4.42
N GLN A 301 8.40 -11.47 4.91
CA GLN A 301 9.77 -11.18 4.52
C GLN A 301 10.36 -12.33 3.72
N ILE A 302 11.21 -11.98 2.76
CA ILE A 302 12.06 -12.91 2.03
C ILE A 302 13.52 -12.52 2.24
N TYR A 303 14.40 -13.52 2.21
CA TYR A 303 15.82 -13.38 2.49
C TYR A 303 16.62 -13.65 1.22
N ALA A 304 17.75 -12.95 1.07
CA ALA A 304 18.69 -13.25 0.00
C ALA A 304 19.25 -14.68 0.12
N LEU A 305 19.58 -15.25 -1.03
CA LEU A 305 20.19 -16.57 -1.18
C LEU A 305 21.57 -16.60 -0.51
N VAL A 306 22.33 -15.53 -0.70
CA VAL A 306 23.68 -15.34 -0.16
C VAL A 306 23.68 -14.45 1.08
N SER A 307 24.52 -14.79 2.05
CA SER A 307 24.86 -13.90 3.17
C SER A 307 25.82 -12.81 2.73
N CYS A 308 25.87 -11.73 3.52
CA CYS A 308 26.85 -10.68 3.32
C CYS A 308 28.29 -11.22 3.43
N PRO A 309 29.25 -10.63 2.70
CA PRO A 309 30.65 -11.02 2.80
C PRO A 309 31.21 -10.86 4.23
N ILE A 310 32.26 -11.62 4.55
CA ILE A 310 33.01 -11.51 5.80
C ILE A 310 33.38 -10.03 6.07
N PRO A 311 33.22 -9.50 7.30
CA PRO A 311 32.87 -10.19 8.55
C PRO A 311 31.36 -10.28 8.85
N PHE A 312 30.48 -9.91 7.91
CA PHE A 312 29.04 -9.77 8.14
C PHE A 312 28.21 -11.00 7.73
N GLU A 313 28.79 -12.20 7.77
CA GLU A 313 28.16 -13.45 7.29
C GLU A 313 26.84 -13.83 7.98
N SER A 314 26.55 -13.25 9.14
CA SER A 314 25.29 -13.37 9.88
C SER A 314 24.16 -12.47 9.33
N ILE A 315 24.47 -11.53 8.43
CA ILE A 315 23.52 -10.59 7.84
C ILE A 315 23.15 -11.05 6.44
N LYS A 316 21.87 -10.97 6.10
CA LYS A 316 21.34 -11.15 4.75
C LYS A 316 20.58 -9.90 4.33
N LYS A 317 20.54 -9.62 3.03
CA LYS A 317 19.58 -8.66 2.49
C LYS A 317 18.16 -9.21 2.72
N ILE A 318 17.23 -8.32 3.06
CA ILE A 318 15.86 -8.67 3.42
C ILE A 318 14.93 -7.77 2.63
N LYS A 319 13.97 -8.37 1.92
CA LYS A 319 12.84 -7.68 1.32
C LYS A 319 11.58 -8.02 2.09
N LYS A 320 10.68 -7.05 2.25
CA LYS A 320 9.35 -7.23 2.85
C LYS A 320 8.29 -6.88 1.83
N CYS A 321 7.23 -7.68 1.80
CA CYS A 321 6.04 -7.33 1.03
C CYS A 321 5.25 -6.25 1.79
N ASP A 322 5.09 -5.10 1.18
CA ASP A 322 4.45 -3.92 1.76
C ASP A 322 3.14 -3.57 1.03
N ASN A 323 2.56 -2.43 1.40
CA ASN A 323 1.27 -1.95 0.94
C ASN A 323 1.10 -2.04 -0.59
N PHE A 324 -0.09 -2.46 -1.01
CA PHE A 324 -0.51 -2.59 -2.42
C PHE A 324 0.40 -3.50 -3.28
N GLY A 325 1.02 -4.52 -2.66
CA GLY A 325 1.79 -5.52 -3.39
C GLY A 325 3.17 -5.03 -3.82
N ARG A 326 3.72 -4.02 -3.13
CA ARG A 326 5.05 -3.47 -3.42
C ARG A 326 6.12 -4.09 -2.52
N TRP A 327 7.23 -4.50 -3.10
CA TRP A 327 8.42 -4.89 -2.33
C TRP A 327 9.16 -3.67 -1.77
N ILE A 328 9.55 -3.72 -0.50
CA ILE A 328 10.45 -2.77 0.14
C ILE A 328 11.70 -3.49 0.65
N ASP A 329 12.81 -2.75 0.71
CA ASP A 329 14.05 -3.23 1.32
C ASP A 329 14.03 -2.94 2.82
N VAL A 330 14.14 -4.00 3.64
CA VAL A 330 14.38 -3.90 5.09
C VAL A 330 15.88 -3.84 5.35
N VAL A 331 16.65 -4.62 4.59
CA VAL A 331 18.11 -4.55 4.52
C VAL A 331 18.48 -4.52 3.04
N SER A 332 18.81 -3.32 2.54
CA SER A 332 19.07 -3.06 1.12
C SER A 332 20.48 -3.42 0.68
N SER A 333 21.46 -3.33 1.59
CA SER A 333 22.87 -3.60 1.29
C SER A 333 23.60 -4.18 2.48
N CYS A 334 24.72 -4.84 2.20
CA CYS A 334 25.66 -5.24 3.23
C CYS A 334 26.41 -4.02 3.76
N PRO A 335 26.84 -4.01 5.04
CA PRO A 335 27.64 -2.92 5.57
C PRO A 335 28.95 -2.76 4.79
N ASP A 336 29.35 -1.51 4.53
CA ASP A 336 30.58 -1.21 3.79
C ASP A 336 31.83 -1.70 4.53
N GLN A 337 32.66 -2.48 3.83
CA GLN A 337 33.96 -2.93 4.34
C GLN A 337 34.99 -1.78 4.48
N SER A 338 34.67 -0.58 3.98
CA SER A 338 35.55 0.60 4.04
C SER A 338 35.71 1.20 5.43
N ALA A 339 35.00 0.71 6.44
CA ALA A 339 35.27 0.99 7.84
C ALA A 339 36.36 0.06 8.41
N VAL A 340 37.48 -0.12 7.69
CA VAL A 340 38.68 -0.71 8.30
C VAL A 340 39.14 0.29 9.35
N ILE A 341 38.83 -0.01 10.61
CA ILE A 341 39.30 0.79 11.74
C ILE A 341 40.82 0.69 11.71
N ASN A 342 41.47 1.80 11.35
CA ASN A 342 42.92 1.91 11.32
C ASN A 342 43.43 2.53 12.61
N CYS A 343 44.57 2.07 13.11
CA CYS A 343 45.30 2.76 14.17
C CYS A 343 46.38 3.64 13.57
N THR A 344 46.50 4.87 14.07
CA THR A 344 47.67 5.71 13.83
C THR A 344 48.62 5.57 15.03
N LEU A 345 49.83 5.09 14.78
CA LEU A 345 50.87 4.91 15.78
C LEU A 345 51.71 6.19 15.86
N THR A 346 51.74 6.83 17.03
CA THR A 346 52.50 8.05 17.29
C THR A 346 53.29 7.92 18.61
N GLY A 347 54.36 8.70 18.75
CA GLY A 347 55.25 8.64 19.90
C GLY A 347 56.54 9.44 19.68
N THR A 348 57.34 9.58 20.72
CA THR A 348 58.62 10.31 20.65
C THR A 348 59.65 9.53 19.85
N GLY A 349 60.31 10.18 18.89
CA GLY A 349 61.38 9.58 18.09
C GLY A 349 60.94 8.57 17.04
N ILE A 350 59.63 8.32 16.89
CA ILE A 350 59.10 7.37 15.91
C ILE A 350 58.55 8.08 14.66
N LYS A 351 58.64 7.43 13.51
CA LYS A 351 57.94 7.84 12.28
C LYS A 351 56.51 7.30 12.34
N SER A 352 55.53 8.20 12.23
CA SER A 352 54.10 7.86 12.30
C SER A 352 53.75 6.81 11.23
N LYS A 353 53.01 5.77 11.64
CA LYS A 353 52.58 4.67 10.77
C LYS A 353 51.10 4.38 10.99
N THR A 354 50.36 4.15 9.91
CA THR A 354 48.94 3.76 9.97
C THR A 354 48.81 2.28 9.62
N VAL A 355 48.10 1.53 10.44
CA VAL A 355 47.99 0.06 10.35
C VAL A 355 46.55 -0.41 10.57
N PRO A 356 46.12 -1.54 9.97
CA PRO A 356 44.77 -2.10 10.18
C PRO A 356 44.55 -2.60 11.62
N SER A 357 43.29 -2.58 12.09
CA SER A 357 42.88 -3.21 13.37
C SER A 357 43.21 -4.70 13.46
N ASN A 358 43.45 -5.17 14.69
CA ASN A 358 43.90 -6.53 15.02
C ASN A 358 45.26 -6.95 14.40
N THR A 359 46.14 -6.00 14.14
CA THR A 359 47.51 -6.28 13.66
C THR A 359 48.57 -5.88 14.67
N GLN A 360 49.74 -6.52 14.59
CA GLN A 360 50.93 -6.20 15.40
C GLN A 360 52.20 -6.40 14.56
N GLY A 361 53.27 -5.69 14.91
CA GLY A 361 54.53 -5.76 14.18
C GLY A 361 55.72 -5.17 14.93
N ASN A 362 56.92 -5.49 14.46
CA ASN A 362 58.21 -5.04 15.03
C ASN A 362 59.03 -4.20 14.02
N ASP A 363 58.36 -3.74 12.96
CA ASP A 363 58.93 -3.08 11.78
C ASP A 363 58.66 -1.56 11.80
N GLY A 364 58.50 -0.96 12.98
CA GLY A 364 58.30 0.47 13.13
C GLY A 364 59.59 1.24 12.89
N GLU A 365 59.55 2.24 12.00
CA GLU A 365 60.71 3.07 11.65
C GLU A 365 60.86 4.28 12.59
N CYS A 366 62.08 4.64 12.95
CA CYS A 366 62.32 5.85 13.74
C CYS A 366 62.24 7.14 12.89
N ALA A 367 61.96 8.26 13.54
CA ALA A 367 61.95 9.58 12.93
C ALA A 367 63.36 10.01 12.51
N GLN A 368 63.44 11.07 11.69
CA GLN A 368 64.72 11.65 11.30
C GLN A 368 65.53 12.06 12.55
N ASN A 369 66.81 11.69 12.60
CA ASN A 369 67.73 11.84 13.75
C ASN A 369 67.50 10.89 14.93
N TYR A 370 66.78 9.79 14.72
CA TYR A 370 66.71 8.67 15.66
C TYR A 370 67.15 7.37 14.97
N ALA A 371 67.84 6.50 15.70
CA ALA A 371 68.26 5.18 15.24
C ALA A 371 67.54 4.09 16.03
N GLY A 372 67.27 2.96 15.37
CA GLY A 372 66.59 1.79 15.95
C GLY A 372 65.28 1.46 15.23
N SER A 373 64.39 0.78 15.94
CA SER A 373 63.02 0.47 15.50
C SER A 373 62.06 0.41 16.69
N TYR A 374 60.76 0.34 16.41
CA TYR A 374 59.74 0.16 17.44
C TYR A 374 58.76 -0.97 17.10
N SER A 375 58.20 -1.56 18.16
CA SER A 375 57.14 -2.56 18.09
C SER A 375 55.80 -1.96 18.43
N TRP A 376 54.75 -2.49 17.82
CA TRP A 376 53.42 -1.90 17.87
C TRP A 376 52.31 -2.96 17.81
N SER A 377 51.13 -2.57 18.30
CA SER A 377 49.89 -3.34 18.20
C SER A 377 48.70 -2.42 17.95
N CYS A 378 47.67 -2.92 17.29
CA CYS A 378 46.44 -2.20 16.98
C CYS A 378 45.24 -3.06 17.39
N SER A 379 44.43 -2.55 18.32
CA SER A 379 43.25 -3.26 18.84
C SER A 379 42.09 -3.29 17.84
N SER A 380 41.10 -4.16 18.10
CA SER A 380 39.85 -4.26 17.32
C SER A 380 39.00 -2.99 17.34
N THR A 381 39.21 -2.11 18.33
CA THR A 381 38.49 -0.84 18.48
C THR A 381 39.27 0.37 17.95
N GLY A 382 40.41 0.16 17.28
CA GLY A 382 41.19 1.24 16.65
C GLY A 382 42.16 1.99 17.56
N VAL A 383 42.43 1.45 18.75
CA VAL A 383 43.44 2.00 19.64
C VAL A 383 44.80 1.38 19.28
N GLY A 384 45.73 2.21 18.81
CA GLY A 384 47.11 1.84 18.51
C GLY A 384 48.03 2.05 19.70
N LEU A 385 48.91 1.09 19.96
CA LEU A 385 49.87 1.14 21.07
C LEU A 385 51.27 0.79 20.56
N VAL A 386 52.25 1.63 20.89
CA VAL A 386 53.67 1.30 20.76
C VAL A 386 54.07 0.47 21.99
N THR A 387 54.38 -0.80 21.76
CA THR A 387 54.66 -1.78 22.82
C THR A 387 56.11 -1.78 23.27
N SER A 388 57.03 -1.38 22.38
CA SER A 388 58.45 -1.16 22.70
C SER A 388 58.99 -0.07 21.79
N ASN A 389 59.59 0.98 22.35
CA ASN A 389 60.19 2.08 21.59
C ASN A 389 61.71 2.07 21.76
N ASN A 390 62.44 1.54 20.78
CA ASN A 390 63.91 1.58 20.77
C ASN A 390 64.46 2.68 19.85
N CYS A 391 63.64 3.68 19.52
CA CYS A 391 64.09 4.85 18.78
C CYS A 391 64.86 5.79 19.70
N ASN A 392 66.18 5.71 19.63
CA ASN A 392 67.08 6.53 20.43
C ASN A 392 67.71 7.63 19.56
N PRO A 393 67.89 8.85 20.08
CA PRO A 393 68.44 9.95 19.29
C PRO A 393 69.90 9.66 18.90
N TYR A 394 70.31 10.13 17.73
CA TYR A 394 71.73 10.15 17.36
C TYR A 394 72.49 11.10 18.30
N CYS A 395 73.71 10.75 18.65
CA CYS A 395 74.62 11.68 19.31
C CYS A 395 75.18 12.66 18.31
N THR A 396 75.05 13.95 18.60
CA THR A 396 75.84 14.99 17.93
C THR A 396 77.08 15.26 18.78
N ILE A 397 78.25 14.84 18.31
CA ILE A 397 79.52 15.07 18.98
C ILE A 397 80.24 16.24 18.31
N SER A 398 80.56 17.26 19.09
CA SER A 398 81.34 18.41 18.65
C SER A 398 82.18 19.00 19.80
N GLY A 399 83.31 19.59 19.44
CA GLY A 399 84.24 20.24 20.35
C GLY A 399 85.16 21.20 19.61
N THR A 400 86.04 21.88 20.36
CA THR A 400 86.98 22.84 19.78
C THR A 400 87.96 22.14 18.85
N GLY A 401 88.04 22.58 17.60
CA GLY A 401 88.95 22.01 16.59
C GLY A 401 88.48 20.70 15.93
N THR A 402 87.27 20.22 16.20
CA THR A 402 86.74 18.95 15.68
C THR A 402 85.66 19.14 14.59
N ILE A 403 85.53 18.20 13.65
CA ILE A 403 84.34 18.11 12.79
C ILE A 403 83.16 17.52 13.59
N THR A 404 81.95 18.02 13.36
CA THR A 404 80.73 17.46 13.97
C THR A 404 80.48 16.05 13.45
N VAL A 405 80.39 15.08 14.35
CA VAL A 405 80.03 13.69 14.04
C VAL A 405 78.62 13.41 14.56
N ASN A 406 77.76 12.83 13.70
CA ASN A 406 76.47 12.29 14.11
C ASN A 406 76.57 10.77 14.16
N ALA A 407 76.50 10.19 15.35
CA ALA A 407 76.70 8.76 15.57
C ALA A 407 75.45 8.08 16.17
N PRO A 408 75.15 6.83 15.78
CA PRO A 408 74.13 6.04 16.46
C PRO A 408 74.45 5.82 17.95
N PRO A 409 73.42 5.66 18.81
CA PRO A 409 73.58 5.33 20.22
C PRO A 409 74.31 4.00 20.44
N ASN A 410 75.10 3.93 21.53
CA ASN A 410 75.98 2.82 21.90
C ASN A 410 77.10 2.54 20.89
N GLN A 411 77.61 3.59 20.22
CA GLN A 411 78.79 3.49 19.39
C GLN A 411 79.89 4.40 19.89
N ASP A 412 81.12 3.92 19.72
CA ASP A 412 82.33 4.69 19.94
C ASP A 412 83.09 4.75 18.62
N GLY A 413 83.87 5.80 18.41
CA GLY A 413 84.60 5.95 17.17
C GLY A 413 85.62 7.07 17.17
N GLU A 414 86.19 7.29 15.99
CA GLU A 414 87.17 8.33 15.72
C GLU A 414 86.56 9.36 14.76
N GLY A 415 86.91 10.64 14.95
CA GLY A 415 86.48 11.75 14.10
C GLY A 415 87.67 12.61 13.68
N GLY A 416 87.53 13.25 12.52
CA GLY A 416 88.55 14.16 11.98
C GLY A 416 88.50 15.56 12.58
N CYS A 417 89.63 16.25 12.56
CA CYS A 417 89.72 17.64 13.01
C CYS A 417 89.19 18.63 11.97
N SER A 418 88.65 19.76 12.43
CA SER A 418 88.18 20.84 11.56
C SER A 418 89.34 21.58 10.89
N THR A 419 89.06 22.32 9.81
CA THR A 419 90.07 23.10 9.08
C THR A 419 90.89 24.00 10.00
N GLY A 420 92.23 23.93 9.90
CA GLY A 420 93.17 24.66 10.77
C GLY A 420 93.73 23.84 11.95
N TYR A 421 93.28 22.60 12.12
CA TYR A 421 93.76 21.68 13.14
C TYR A 421 94.25 20.37 12.50
N ASN A 422 95.30 19.76 13.04
CA ASN A 422 95.81 18.45 12.62
C ASN A 422 95.66 17.41 13.75
N GLY A 423 95.32 16.17 13.38
CA GLY A 423 95.14 15.04 14.31
C GLY A 423 93.79 14.35 14.14
N TYR A 424 93.32 13.73 15.21
CA TYR A 424 91.99 13.09 15.32
C TYR A 424 91.44 13.26 16.74
N PHE A 425 90.16 13.00 16.92
CA PHE A 425 89.55 12.88 18.25
C PHE A 425 88.78 11.57 18.35
N THR A 426 88.69 11.03 19.56
CA THR A 426 87.87 9.85 19.87
C THR A 426 86.64 10.26 20.64
N TRP A 427 85.53 9.57 20.39
CA TRP A 427 84.24 9.91 20.94
C TRP A 427 83.46 8.64 21.33
N SER A 428 82.55 8.80 22.29
CA SER A 428 81.56 7.80 22.66
C SER A 428 80.16 8.38 22.62
N CYS A 429 79.20 7.52 22.27
CA CYS A 429 77.79 7.84 22.22
C CYS A 429 77.04 6.87 23.14
N ASN A 430 76.49 7.37 24.24
CA ASN A 430 75.80 6.51 25.19
C ASN A 430 74.40 6.10 24.68
N SER A 431 73.75 5.17 25.40
CA SER A 431 72.42 4.65 25.06
C SER A 431 71.31 5.71 25.02
N THR A 432 71.52 6.87 25.65
CA THR A 432 70.56 7.99 25.70
C THR A 432 70.79 9.04 24.60
N GLY A 433 71.73 8.79 23.68
CA GLY A 433 72.07 9.73 22.60
C GLY A 433 72.87 10.94 23.06
N VAL A 434 73.55 10.86 24.21
CA VAL A 434 74.51 11.88 24.66
C VAL A 434 75.90 11.48 24.19
N GLY A 435 76.47 12.33 23.34
CA GLY A 435 77.82 12.17 22.80
C GLY A 435 78.87 12.86 23.65
N THR A 436 80.00 12.20 23.88
CA THR A 436 81.13 12.75 24.64
C THR A 436 82.43 12.54 23.88
N ILE A 437 83.27 13.57 23.82
CA ILE A 437 84.64 13.43 23.33
C ILE A 437 85.47 12.77 24.45
N ILE A 438 86.06 11.62 24.16
CA ILE A 438 86.89 10.87 25.11
C ILE A 438 88.32 11.45 25.13
N ALA A 439 88.90 11.68 23.97
CA ALA A 439 90.20 12.34 23.83
C ALA A 439 90.19 13.25 22.60
N ASN A 440 90.62 14.51 22.79
CA ASN A 440 90.75 15.48 21.71
C ASN A 440 92.23 15.70 21.38
N ASN A 441 92.73 15.08 20.30
CA ASN A 441 94.10 15.28 19.83
C ASN A 441 94.17 16.24 18.63
N CYS A 442 93.15 17.07 18.44
CA CYS A 442 93.15 18.12 17.42
C CYS A 442 93.98 19.32 17.88
N ASN A 443 95.18 19.48 17.33
CA ASN A 443 96.09 20.58 17.65
C ASN A 443 96.03 21.66 16.56
N ALA A 444 95.96 22.92 16.97
CA ALA A 444 95.99 24.05 16.03
C ALA A 444 97.33 24.09 15.30
N ASN A 445 97.28 24.32 13.98
CA ASN A 445 98.45 24.41 13.12
C ASN A 445 99.26 25.68 13.31
#